data_AF-A0A349CT39-F1
#
_entry.id   AF-A0A349CT39-F1
#
_cell.length_a   1.000
_cell.length_b   1.000
_cell.length_c   1.000
_cell.angle_alpha   90.00
_cell.angle_beta   90.00
_cell.angle_gamma   90.00
#
_symmetry.space_group_name_H-M   'P 1'
#
loop_
_entity.id
_entity.type
_entity.pdbx_description
1 polymer ?
#
loop_
_entity_poly.entity_id
_entity_poly.type
_entity_poly.pdbx_seq_one_letter_code
_entity_poly.pdbx_strand_id
1 'polypeptide(L)'
;LGFDIGEMSITTTDDGTRVSIQPKVVDAGHHQRRLLRLTGLDVEENQARRLLNDLDEFRARISRLGGDEEVVAHEWLTRVFEPVVMAIPYDLRAKLEPAEVYHQVLEHRWYLSQSRGGSVPLAEALGSYVDDVLRHRRDEATVMGPPTETTSLPVITADLPTVDDDSGTVDWRDLV
;
A
#
# COMPACT_ATOMS: atom_id res chain seq x y z
N LEU A 1 6.71 -12.40 -11.37
CA LEU A 1 7.98 -11.66 -11.60
C LEU A 1 7.78 -10.26 -11.03
N GLY A 2 8.36 -9.99 -9.86
CA GLY A 2 8.41 -8.65 -9.28
C GLY A 2 9.74 -8.00 -9.64
N PHE A 3 9.72 -6.73 -10.03
CA PHE A 3 10.93 -5.94 -10.22
C PHE A 3 11.23 -5.23 -8.91
N ASP A 4 12.44 -5.44 -8.38
CA ASP A 4 12.95 -4.71 -7.23
C ASP A 4 13.86 -3.56 -7.69
N ILE A 5 13.79 -2.42 -7.02
CA ILE A 5 14.69 -1.28 -7.29
C ILE A 5 15.90 -1.50 -6.37
N GLY A 6 16.86 -2.30 -6.84
CA GLY A 6 17.95 -2.80 -6.00
C GLY A 6 19.00 -1.75 -5.63
N GLU A 7 19.19 -0.72 -6.46
CA GLU A 7 20.17 0.34 -6.22
C GLU A 7 19.78 1.59 -7.02
N MET A 8 19.54 2.70 -6.33
CA MET A 8 19.45 4.02 -6.96
C MET A 8 20.85 4.63 -6.91
N SER A 9 21.53 4.69 -8.05
CA SER A 9 22.79 5.42 -8.16
C SER A 9 22.47 6.84 -8.65
N ILE A 10 22.78 7.82 -7.82
CA ILE A 10 22.67 9.23 -8.18
C ILE A 10 24.07 9.69 -8.54
N THR A 11 24.31 9.96 -9.83
CA THR A 11 25.56 10.54 -10.30
C THR A 11 25.32 12.01 -10.60
N THR A 12 25.80 12.88 -9.71
CA THR A 12 25.85 14.33 -9.98
C THR A 12 27.00 14.59 -10.93
N THR A 13 26.68 15.03 -12.15
CA THR A 13 27.67 15.47 -13.15
C THR A 13 27.58 16.99 -13.28
N ASP A 14 28.62 17.60 -13.84
CA ASP A 14 28.77 19.06 -14.00
C ASP A 14 27.58 19.71 -14.75
N ASP A 15 26.88 18.93 -15.59
CA ASP A 15 25.70 19.31 -16.38
C ASP A 15 24.34 18.90 -15.75
N GLY A 16 24.32 18.33 -14.54
CA GLY A 16 23.09 17.99 -13.81
C GLY A 16 23.10 16.64 -13.08
N THR A 17 22.03 16.38 -12.32
CA THR A 17 21.85 15.14 -11.55
C THR A 17 21.26 14.03 -12.43
N ARG A 18 22.03 12.98 -12.73
CA ARG A 18 21.53 11.78 -13.43
C ARG A 18 21.23 10.68 -12.42
N VAL A 19 19.98 10.23 -12.38
CA VAL A 19 19.52 9.11 -11.57
C VAL A 19 19.48 7.86 -12.45
N SER A 20 20.23 6.81 -12.10
CA SER A 20 20.15 5.50 -12.74
C SER A 20 19.56 4.49 -11.76
N ILE A 21 18.47 3.85 -12.19
CA ILE A 21 17.76 2.82 -11.43
C ILE A 21 17.98 1.50 -12.13
N GLN A 22 18.67 0.56 -11.48
CA GLN A 22 18.88 -0.78 -12.02
C GLN A 22 17.82 -1.73 -11.41
N PRO A 23 16.81 -2.17 -12.18
CA PRO A 23 15.85 -3.13 -11.66
C PRO A 23 16.53 -4.50 -11.52
N LYS A 24 16.36 -5.13 -10.35
CA LYS A 24 16.83 -6.49 -10.07
C LYS A 24 15.62 -7.43 -10.06
N VAL A 25 15.77 -8.58 -10.72
CA VAL A 25 14.79 -9.67 -10.63
C VAL A 25 15.13 -10.49 -9.40
N VAL A 26 14.18 -10.58 -8.47
CA VAL A 26 14.29 -11.40 -7.26
C VAL A 26 13.21 -12.47 -7.28
N ASP A 27 13.46 -13.57 -6.57
CA ASP A 27 12.45 -14.63 -6.37
C ASP A 27 11.20 -14.06 -5.71
N ALA A 28 10.04 -14.65 -6.02
CA ALA A 28 8.81 -14.33 -5.31
C ALA A 28 8.96 -14.56 -3.80
N GLY A 29 8.41 -13.66 -2.98
CA GLY A 29 8.45 -13.76 -1.52
C GLY A 29 9.84 -13.51 -0.92
N HIS A 30 10.76 -12.87 -1.65
CA HIS A 30 12.10 -12.57 -1.13
C HIS A 30 12.05 -11.58 0.02
N HIS A 31 11.30 -10.47 -0.16
CA HIS A 31 11.18 -9.44 0.85
C HIS A 31 10.39 -9.94 2.05
N GLN A 32 9.30 -10.67 1.84
CA GLN A 32 8.54 -11.30 2.92
C GLN A 32 9.43 -12.21 3.78
N ARG A 33 10.22 -13.12 3.16
CA ARG A 33 11.12 -14.01 3.91
C ARG A 33 12.24 -13.25 4.64
N ARG A 34 12.79 -12.18 4.06
CA ARG A 34 13.80 -11.35 4.73
C ARG A 34 13.19 -10.63 5.94
N LEU A 35 12.06 -9.95 5.76
CA LEU A 35 11.39 -9.23 6.83
C LEU A 35 10.97 -10.17 7.96
N LEU A 36 10.36 -11.31 7.63
CA LEU A 36 9.95 -12.32 8.60
C LEU A 36 11.14 -12.83 9.42
N ARG A 37 12.28 -13.10 8.79
CA ARG A 37 13.49 -13.53 9.49
C ARG A 37 14.04 -12.46 10.44
N LEU A 38 14.04 -11.19 10.02
CA LEU A 38 14.64 -10.09 10.78
C LEU A 38 13.75 -9.57 11.91
N THR A 39 12.43 -9.63 11.72
CA THR A 39 11.46 -8.92 12.57
C THR A 39 10.33 -9.80 13.10
N GLY A 40 10.10 -10.97 12.50
CA GLY A 40 8.94 -11.82 12.80
C GLY A 40 7.63 -11.33 12.18
N LEU A 41 7.62 -10.22 11.43
CA LEU A 41 6.42 -9.72 10.75
C LEU A 41 6.15 -10.53 9.47
N ASP A 42 4.93 -11.05 9.37
CA ASP A 42 4.42 -11.69 8.16
C ASP A 42 3.45 -10.75 7.45
N VAL A 43 3.76 -10.36 6.22
CA VAL A 43 3.02 -9.37 5.43
C VAL A 43 3.15 -9.68 3.94
N GLU A 44 2.34 -9.04 3.11
CA GLU A 44 2.45 -9.15 1.66
C GLU A 44 3.77 -8.58 1.12
N GLU A 45 4.23 -9.08 -0.03
CA GLU A 45 5.55 -8.74 -0.60
C GLU A 45 5.78 -7.23 -0.78
N ASN A 46 4.76 -6.49 -1.23
CA ASN A 46 4.85 -5.04 -1.41
C ASN A 46 4.96 -4.29 -0.08
N GLN A 47 4.27 -4.79 0.95
CA GLN A 47 4.37 -4.25 2.30
C GLN A 47 5.75 -4.55 2.88
N ALA A 48 6.22 -5.79 2.73
CA ALA A 48 7.53 -6.22 3.20
C ALA A 48 8.64 -5.36 2.60
N ARG A 49 8.58 -5.10 1.29
CA ARG A 49 9.53 -4.21 0.60
C ARG A 49 9.50 -2.80 1.19
N ARG A 50 8.32 -2.22 1.43
CA ARG A 50 8.20 -0.86 1.97
C ARG A 50 8.72 -0.77 3.42
N LEU A 51 8.44 -1.77 4.25
CA LEU A 51 8.95 -1.85 5.63
C LEU A 51 10.47 -2.05 5.65
N LEU A 52 11.02 -2.92 4.81
CA LEU A 52 12.46 -3.12 4.68
C LEU A 52 13.19 -1.84 4.23
N ASN A 53 12.59 -1.06 3.32
CA ASN A 53 13.18 0.22 2.92
C ASN A 53 13.25 1.21 4.09
N ASP A 54 12.23 1.28 4.94
CA ASP A 54 12.24 2.15 6.12
C ASP A 54 13.24 1.67 7.19
N LEU A 55 13.38 0.35 7.35
CA LEU A 55 14.41 -0.28 8.19
C LEU A 55 15.83 0.01 7.68
N ASP A 56 16.06 -0.12 6.37
CA ASP A 56 17.36 0.16 5.75
C ASP A 56 17.69 1.67 5.82
N GLU A 57 16.68 2.56 5.71
CA GLU A 57 16.83 4.01 5.95
C GLU A 57 17.20 4.31 7.41
N PHE A 58 16.52 3.67 8.36
CA PHE A 58 16.82 3.79 9.79
C PHE A 58 18.25 3.32 10.08
N ARG A 59 18.63 2.15 9.55
CA ARG A 59 19.99 1.59 9.65
C ARG A 59 21.03 2.58 9.16
N ALA A 60 20.81 3.21 8.01
CA ALA A 60 21.72 4.20 7.44
C ALA A 60 21.89 5.44 8.35
N ARG A 61 20.84 5.82 9.08
CA ARG A 61 20.84 6.98 9.98
C ARG A 61 21.57 6.71 11.30
N ILE A 62 21.44 5.50 11.85
CA ILE A 62 22.00 5.17 13.17
C ILE A 62 23.38 4.52 13.11
N SER A 63 23.76 3.92 11.99
CA SER A 63 24.98 3.11 11.93
C SER A 63 26.25 3.96 11.99
N ARG A 64 27.04 3.74 13.03
CA ARG A 64 28.50 3.69 12.91
C ARG A 64 28.85 2.35 12.23
N LEU A 65 29.76 2.36 11.26
CA LEU A 65 30.18 1.20 10.45
C LEU A 65 30.18 -0.14 11.24
N GLY A 66 29.38 -1.13 10.79
CA GLY A 66 29.52 -2.54 11.20
C GLY A 66 28.44 -3.16 12.10
N GLY A 67 27.29 -2.53 12.31
CA GLY A 67 26.20 -3.13 13.10
C GLY A 67 25.56 -4.36 12.44
N ASP A 68 25.27 -5.38 13.26
CA ASP A 68 24.51 -6.58 12.88
C ASP A 68 23.09 -6.18 12.44
N GLU A 69 22.66 -6.69 11.28
CA GLU A 69 21.37 -6.39 10.67
C GLU A 69 20.19 -6.84 11.54
N GLU A 70 20.30 -7.97 12.22
CA GLU A 70 19.24 -8.48 13.11
C GLU A 70 19.06 -7.57 14.33
N VAL A 71 20.16 -7.08 14.89
CA VAL A 71 20.14 -6.14 16.02
C VAL A 71 19.49 -4.82 15.60
N VAL A 72 19.87 -4.28 14.43
CA VAL A 72 19.28 -3.05 13.90
C VAL A 72 17.79 -3.22 13.58
N ALA A 73 17.39 -4.38 13.07
CA ALA A 73 15.99 -4.68 12.79
C ALA A 73 15.15 -4.69 14.07
N HIS A 74 15.66 -5.31 15.15
CA HIS A 74 15.00 -5.29 16.44
C HIS A 74 14.95 -3.88 17.05
N GLU A 75 16.02 -3.10 16.89
CA GLU A 75 16.03 -1.70 17.33
C GLU A 75 15.03 -0.85 16.54
N TRP A 76 14.92 -1.04 15.22
CA TRP A 76 13.92 -0.38 14.39
C TRP A 76 12.49 -0.74 14.82
N LEU A 77 12.23 -2.02 15.12
CA LEU A 77 10.93 -2.46 15.63
C LEU A 77 10.53 -1.69 16.88
N THR A 78 11.42 -1.64 17.87
CA THR A 78 11.13 -1.06 19.18
C THR A 78 11.15 0.47 19.19
N ARG A 79 11.95 1.11 18.33
CA ARG A 79 12.14 2.57 18.32
C ARG A 79 11.29 3.31 17.28
N VAL A 80 10.85 2.64 16.23
CA VAL A 80 10.13 3.28 15.11
C VAL A 80 8.77 2.62 14.90
N PHE A 81 8.76 1.31 14.67
CA PHE A 81 7.53 0.59 14.32
C PHE A 81 6.51 0.56 15.47
N GLU A 82 6.90 0.04 16.63
CA GLU A 82 6.02 -0.11 17.80
C GLU A 82 5.46 1.23 18.29
N PRO A 83 6.26 2.32 18.44
CA PRO A 83 5.72 3.61 18.86
C PRO A 83 4.67 4.17 17.91
N VAL A 84 4.84 3.98 16.60
CA VAL A 84 3.87 4.45 15.60
C VAL A 84 2.57 3.67 15.70
N VAL A 85 2.63 2.35 15.79
CA VAL A 85 1.43 1.51 15.95
C VAL A 85 0.73 1.77 17.28
N MET A 86 1.48 1.92 18.36
CA MET A 86 0.94 2.11 19.72
C MET A 86 0.38 3.51 19.96
N ALA A 87 0.84 4.51 19.21
CA ALA A 87 0.29 5.86 19.27
C ALA A 87 -1.13 5.95 18.69
N ILE A 88 -1.57 4.95 17.93
CA ILE A 88 -2.91 4.92 17.35
C ILE A 88 -3.90 4.39 18.40
N PRO A 89 -4.98 5.13 18.69
CA PRO A 89 -6.01 4.70 19.64
C PRO A 89 -6.51 3.27 19.34
N TYR A 90 -6.66 2.47 20.41
CA TYR A 90 -7.02 1.06 20.28
C TYR A 90 -8.32 0.85 19.50
N ASP A 91 -9.30 1.73 19.71
CA ASP A 91 -10.60 1.69 19.03
C ASP A 91 -10.51 1.93 17.52
N LEU A 92 -9.52 2.70 17.06
CA LEU A 92 -9.29 2.97 15.64
C LEU A 92 -8.48 1.85 14.95
N ARG A 93 -7.59 1.17 15.69
CA ARG A 93 -6.77 0.07 15.14
C ARG A 93 -7.38 -1.31 15.29
N ALA A 94 -8.44 -1.50 16.09
CA ALA A 94 -8.93 -2.82 16.50
C ALA A 94 -9.25 -3.81 15.35
N LYS A 95 -9.43 -3.32 14.12
CA LYS A 95 -9.70 -4.14 12.92
C LYS A 95 -8.50 -4.31 11.98
N LEU A 96 -7.37 -3.64 12.23
CA LEU A 96 -6.22 -3.61 11.33
C LEU A 96 -5.00 -4.26 11.99
N GLU A 97 -4.25 -5.02 11.20
CA GLU A 97 -2.98 -5.59 11.64
C GLU A 97 -1.94 -4.47 11.85
N PRO A 98 -1.08 -4.56 12.86
CA PRO A 98 -0.04 -3.56 13.13
C PRO A 98 0.79 -3.16 11.91
N ALA A 99 1.19 -4.15 11.09
CA ALA A 99 2.03 -3.91 9.94
C ALA A 99 1.28 -3.21 8.80
N GLU A 100 0.01 -3.56 8.59
CA GLU A 100 -0.88 -2.90 7.64
C GLU A 100 -1.06 -1.42 8.00
N VAL A 101 -1.27 -1.12 9.29
CA VAL A 101 -1.40 0.25 9.77
C VAL A 101 -0.11 1.05 9.52
N TYR A 102 1.05 0.48 9.86
CA TYR A 102 2.34 1.13 9.64
C TYR A 102 2.59 1.38 8.14
N HIS A 103 2.25 0.41 7.29
CA HIS A 103 2.32 0.54 5.84
C HIS A 103 1.50 1.73 5.33
N GLN A 104 0.25 1.84 5.77
CA GLN A 104 -0.65 2.94 5.37
C GLN A 104 -0.13 4.31 5.84
N VAL A 105 0.46 4.39 7.04
CA VAL A 105 1.12 5.63 7.52
C VAL A 105 2.27 6.04 6.60
N LEU A 106 3.12 5.09 6.17
CA LEU A 106 4.22 5.37 5.25
C LEU A 106 3.74 5.83 3.87
N GLU A 107 2.66 5.24 3.38
CA GLU A 107 2.01 5.67 2.14
C GLU A 107 1.45 7.10 2.25
N HIS A 108 0.77 7.39 3.36
CA HIS A 108 0.26 8.73 3.64
C HIS A 108 1.38 9.76 3.75
N ARG A 109 2.50 9.41 4.40
CA ARG A 109 3.72 10.23 4.45
C ARG A 109 4.23 10.57 3.06
N TRP A 110 4.25 9.58 2.15
CA TRP A 110 4.66 9.82 0.77
C TRP A 110 3.70 10.78 0.07
N TYR A 111 2.39 10.57 0.17
CA TYR A 111 1.40 11.49 -0.41
C TYR A 111 1.55 12.93 0.11
N LEU A 112 1.70 13.11 1.42
CA LEU A 112 1.94 14.41 2.05
C LEU A 112 3.26 15.04 1.57
N SER A 113 4.30 14.24 1.36
CA SER A 113 5.57 14.74 0.83
C SER A 113 5.45 15.27 -0.60
N GLN A 114 4.61 14.62 -1.42
CA GLN A 114 4.34 15.05 -2.78
C GLN A 114 3.52 16.35 -2.80
N SER A 115 2.48 16.45 -1.97
CA SER A 115 1.64 17.66 -1.93
C SER A 115 2.39 18.89 -1.39
N ARG A 116 3.30 18.69 -0.43
CA ARG A 116 4.13 19.75 0.15
C ARG A 116 5.36 20.08 -0.69
N GLY A 117 5.77 19.19 -1.59
CA GLY A 117 7.02 19.29 -2.35
C GLY A 117 8.28 19.13 -1.47
N GLY A 118 8.20 18.37 -0.38
CA GLY A 118 9.30 18.22 0.58
C GLY A 118 9.10 17.06 1.55
N SER A 119 10.14 16.73 2.32
CA SER A 119 10.05 15.64 3.30
C SER A 119 9.10 15.98 4.45
N VAL A 120 8.36 14.98 4.93
CA VAL A 120 7.42 15.09 6.05
C VAL A 120 7.88 14.15 7.17
N PRO A 121 8.06 14.64 8.41
CA PRO A 121 8.40 13.81 9.55
C PRO A 121 7.35 12.72 9.80
N LEU A 122 7.79 11.53 10.23
CA LEU A 122 6.90 10.40 10.49
C LEU A 122 5.81 10.72 11.53
N ALA A 123 6.15 11.47 12.58
CA ALA A 123 5.18 11.88 13.60
C ALA A 123 4.09 12.83 13.05
N GLU A 124 4.45 13.72 12.13
CA GLU A 124 3.50 14.61 11.46
C GLU A 124 2.56 13.80 10.56
N ALA A 125 3.12 12.89 9.76
CA ALA A 125 2.34 12.02 8.90
C ALA A 125 1.38 11.11 9.69
N LEU A 126 1.81 10.60 10.85
CA LEU A 126 0.96 9.82 11.75
C LEU A 126 -0.25 10.61 12.25
N GLY A 127 -0.04 11.85 12.71
CA GLY A 127 -1.12 12.71 13.17
C GLY A 127 -2.15 12.97 12.07
N SER A 128 -1.69 13.39 10.89
CA SER A 128 -2.56 13.59 9.73
C SER A 128 -3.26 12.30 9.30
N TYR A 129 -2.58 11.15 9.32
CA TYR A 129 -3.22 9.87 8.97
C TYR A 129 -4.35 9.48 9.94
N VAL A 130 -4.16 9.70 11.24
CA VAL A 130 -5.20 9.45 12.24
C VAL A 130 -6.42 10.34 11.98
N ASP A 131 -6.19 11.63 11.78
CA ASP A 131 -7.28 12.61 11.65
C ASP A 131 -8.00 12.54 10.30
N ASP A 132 -7.25 12.37 9.20
CA ASP A 132 -7.79 12.45 7.85
C ASP A 132 -8.29 11.09 7.33
N VAL A 133 -7.71 9.97 7.78
CA VAL A 133 -8.05 8.63 7.24
C VAL A 133 -8.75 7.75 8.26
N LEU A 134 -8.16 7.54 9.44
CA LEU A 134 -8.70 6.55 10.39
C LEU A 134 -10.05 6.98 11.00
N ARG A 135 -10.22 8.26 11.32
CA ARG A 135 -11.49 8.77 11.87
C ARG A 135 -12.64 8.58 10.88
N HIS A 136 -12.45 8.99 9.62
CA HIS A 136 -13.48 8.91 8.59
C HIS A 136 -13.84 7.47 8.21
N ARG A 137 -12.87 6.53 8.21
CA ARG A 137 -13.15 5.10 7.98
C ARG A 137 -14.13 4.51 8.99
N ARG A 138 -14.07 4.93 10.25
CA ARG A 138 -15.01 4.45 11.26
C ARG A 138 -16.41 5.00 11.01
N ASP A 139 -16.50 6.27 10.61
CA ASP A 139 -17.77 6.91 10.31
C ASP A 139 -18.44 6.24 9.08
N GLU A 140 -17.67 5.96 8.03
CA GLU A 140 -18.16 5.20 6.86
C GLU A 140 -18.60 3.77 7.21
N ALA A 141 -17.83 3.06 8.03
CA ALA A 141 -18.21 1.73 8.51
C ALA A 141 -19.44 1.75 9.44
N THR A 142 -19.74 2.89 10.06
CA THR A 142 -20.96 3.09 10.89
C THR A 142 -22.16 3.47 10.03
N VAL A 143 -21.93 4.18 8.93
CA VAL A 143 -22.95 4.50 7.92
C VAL A 143 -23.33 3.25 7.10
N MET A 144 -22.43 2.29 6.96
CA MET A 144 -22.68 0.98 6.34
C MET A 144 -23.06 -0.09 7.37
N GLY A 145 -24.33 -0.13 7.81
CA GLY A 145 -24.90 -1.31 8.46
C GLY A 145 -26.40 -1.47 8.13
N PRO A 146 -27.06 -2.63 8.36
CA PRO A 146 -26.61 -4.04 8.34
C PRO A 146 -26.74 -4.59 6.88
N PRO A 147 -26.72 -5.93 6.57
CA PRO A 147 -26.55 -6.39 5.20
C PRO A 147 -27.71 -5.92 4.33
N THR A 148 -27.40 -5.54 3.10
CA THR A 148 -28.33 -5.31 2.00
C THR A 148 -29.50 -6.28 2.10
N GLU A 149 -30.64 -5.82 2.63
CA GLU A 149 -31.91 -6.45 2.29
C GLU A 149 -32.00 -6.31 0.79
N THR A 150 -31.90 -7.44 0.10
CA THR A 150 -32.14 -7.55 -1.33
C THR A 150 -33.49 -6.91 -1.58
N THR A 151 -33.48 -5.64 -2.00
CA THR A 151 -34.70 -4.98 -2.46
C THR A 151 -35.07 -5.73 -3.72
N SER A 152 -36.02 -6.66 -3.59
CA SER A 152 -36.69 -7.31 -4.68
C SER A 152 -37.37 -6.22 -5.49
N LEU A 153 -36.69 -5.77 -6.54
CA LEU A 153 -37.30 -4.93 -7.55
C LEU A 153 -38.53 -5.69 -8.06
N PRO A 154 -39.75 -5.10 -8.01
CA PRO A 154 -40.89 -5.72 -8.65
C PRO A 154 -40.56 -5.83 -10.13
N VAL A 155 -40.56 -7.05 -10.65
CA VAL A 155 -40.54 -7.30 -12.09
C VAL A 155 -41.76 -6.60 -12.66
N ILE A 156 -41.55 -5.47 -13.32
CA ILE A 156 -42.55 -4.82 -14.14
C ILE A 156 -42.69 -5.72 -15.37
N THR A 157 -43.65 -6.64 -15.36
CA THR A 157 -44.17 -7.26 -16.58
C THR A 157 -44.98 -6.22 -17.34
N ALA A 158 -44.28 -5.29 -17.98
CA ALA A 158 -44.87 -4.50 -19.06
C ALA A 158 -44.87 -5.39 -20.31
N ASP A 159 -46.08 -5.68 -20.77
CA ASP A 159 -46.37 -6.38 -22.01
C ASP A 159 -45.72 -5.61 -23.16
N LEU A 160 -44.59 -6.12 -23.66
CA LEU A 160 -43.95 -5.55 -24.84
C LEU A 160 -44.66 -6.11 -26.08
N PRO A 161 -45.26 -5.26 -26.94
CA PRO A 161 -45.83 -5.72 -28.17
C PRO A 161 -44.71 -6.30 -29.05
N THR A 162 -44.88 -7.55 -29.48
CA THR A 162 -44.04 -8.19 -30.48
C THR A 162 -44.16 -7.42 -31.79
N VAL A 163 -43.13 -6.67 -32.15
CA VAL A 163 -42.99 -6.13 -33.50
C VAL A 163 -42.50 -7.29 -34.37
N ASP A 164 -43.43 -7.81 -35.15
CA ASP A 164 -43.18 -8.70 -36.27
C ASP A 164 -42.52 -7.84 -37.37
N ASP A 165 -41.23 -8.06 -37.65
CA ASP A 165 -40.57 -7.50 -38.83
C ASP A 165 -39.77 -8.60 -39.54
N ASP A 166 -40.51 -9.28 -40.41
CA ASP A 166 -40.03 -10.16 -41.46
C ASP A 166 -39.37 -9.31 -42.57
N SER A 167 -38.04 -9.19 -42.58
CA SER A 167 -37.27 -9.08 -43.84
C SER A 167 -35.74 -9.19 -43.67
N GLY A 168 -35.16 -10.16 -44.39
CA GLY A 168 -33.79 -10.06 -44.91
C GLY A 168 -32.70 -10.85 -44.19
N THR A 169 -32.71 -12.18 -44.32
CA THR A 169 -31.53 -13.02 -44.06
C THR A 169 -30.33 -12.56 -44.89
N VAL A 170 -29.37 -11.88 -44.27
CA VAL A 170 -28.03 -11.67 -44.83
C VAL A 170 -27.18 -12.89 -44.43
N ASP A 171 -26.96 -13.77 -45.40
CA ASP A 171 -26.07 -14.94 -45.26
C ASP A 171 -24.61 -14.47 -45.28
N TRP A 172 -23.94 -14.60 -44.13
CA TRP A 172 -22.58 -14.12 -43.87
C TRP A 172 -21.49 -15.00 -44.51
N ARG A 173 -21.86 -16.06 -45.27
CA ARG A 173 -20.91 -16.98 -45.93
C ARG A 173 -20.46 -16.55 -47.33
N ASP A 174 -20.98 -15.44 -47.87
CA ASP A 174 -20.58 -14.89 -49.18
C ASP A 174 -19.47 -13.81 -49.08
N LEU A 175 -18.83 -13.67 -47.92
CA LEU A 175 -17.71 -12.74 -47.67
C LEU A 175 -16.39 -13.47 -47.42
N VAL A 176 -15.94 -14.30 -48.38
CA VAL A 176 -14.56 -14.83 -48.45
C VAL A 176 -14.03 -14.76 -49.87
#